data_AF-A0A523SV97-F1
#
_entry.id   AF-A0A523SV97-F1
#
_cell.length_a   1.000
_cell.length_b   1.000
_cell.length_c   1.000
_cell.angle_alpha   90.00
_cell.angle_beta   90.00
_cell.angle_gamma   90.00
#
_symmetry.space_group_name_H-M   'P 1'
#
loop_
_entity.id
_entity.type
_entity.pdbx_description
1 polymer ?
#
loop_
_entity_poly.entity_id
_entity_poly.type
_entity_poly.pdbx_seq_one_letter_code
_entity_poly.pdbx_strand_id
1 'polypeptide(L)' 'MGRETPRSVKIGSTEFMIEEIIWRKRIRDQRTGKMFEVFKCKMEGEIVKITIHESGKFEITYL' A
#
# COMPACT_ATOMS: atom_id res chain seq x y z
N MET A 1 -12.32 -3.97 16.76
CA MET A 1 -11.35 -2.86 16.70
C MET A 1 -11.10 -2.54 15.23
N GLY A 2 -11.78 -1.50 14.73
CA GLY A 2 -11.68 -1.10 13.32
C GLY A 2 -10.30 -0.51 13.07
N ARG A 3 -9.50 -1.19 12.22
CA ARG A 3 -8.24 -0.63 11.75
C ARG A 3 -8.58 0.59 10.92
N GLU A 4 -8.12 1.75 11.35
CA GLU A 4 -8.26 3.01 10.63
C GLU A 4 -7.87 2.78 9.17
N THR A 5 -8.82 2.99 8.26
CA THR A 5 -8.58 2.98 6.82
C THR A 5 -7.55 4.07 6.55
N PRO A 6 -6.36 3.77 6.01
CA PRO A 6 -5.36 4.79 5.74
C PRO A 6 -5.96 5.84 4.80
N ARG A 7 -6.03 7.10 5.25
CA ARG A 7 -6.57 8.24 4.50
C ARG A 7 -5.55 8.84 3.54
N SER A 8 -4.29 8.66 3.86
CA SER A 8 -3.16 9.04 3.03
C SER A 8 -2.06 8.01 3.18
N VAL A 9 -1.19 7.91 2.18
CA VAL A 9 0.08 7.22 2.26
C VAL A 9 1.18 8.22 2.00
N LYS A 10 2.13 8.32 2.94
CA LYS A 10 3.31 9.15 2.79
C LYS A 10 4.42 8.34 2.14
N ILE A 11 4.86 8.82 0.98
CA ILE A 11 5.85 8.23 0.10
C ILE A 11 7.06 9.16 0.04
N GLY A 12 8.09 8.84 0.82
CA GLY A 12 9.24 9.73 1.00
C GLY A 12 8.80 11.07 1.61
N SER A 13 8.98 12.15 0.84
CA SER A 13 8.54 13.50 1.22
C SER A 13 7.12 13.85 0.75
N THR A 14 6.53 13.03 -0.13
CA THR A 14 5.24 13.30 -0.76
C THR A 14 4.13 12.55 -0.05
N GLU A 15 3.00 13.20 0.20
CA GLU A 15 1.81 12.56 0.73
C GLU A 15 0.78 12.36 -0.38
N PHE A 16 0.29 11.14 -0.52
CA PHE A 16 -0.74 10.78 -1.49
C PHE A 16 -2.04 10.50 -0.77
N MET A 17 -3.09 11.20 -1.16
CA MET A 17 -4.44 10.99 -0.64
C MET A 17 -5.03 9.71 -1.23
N ILE A 18 -5.52 8.82 -0.36
CA ILE A 18 -6.25 7.63 -0.77
C ILE A 18 -7.71 8.02 -0.92
N GLU A 19 -8.21 8.00 -2.15
CA GLU A 19 -9.64 8.20 -2.41
C GLU A 19 -10.43 6.96 -1.97
N GLU A 20 -9.95 5.77 -2.35
CA GLU A 20 -10.62 4.50 -2.05
C GLU A 20 -9.61 3.36 -1.91
N ILE A 21 -9.83 2.47 -0.93
CA ILE A 21 -9.10 1.20 -0.85
C ILE A 21 -9.96 0.12 -1.50
N ILE A 22 -9.56 -0.28 -2.70
CA ILE A 22 -10.21 -1.34 -3.46
C ILE A 22 -9.90 -2.70 -2.83
N TRP A 23 -8.66 -2.90 -2.35
CA TRP A 23 -8.24 -4.18 -1.81
C TRP A 23 -7.02 -4.08 -0.89
N ARG A 24 -6.91 -5.02 0.04
CA ARG A 24 -5.76 -5.21 0.92
C ARG A 24 -5.44 -6.70 1.05
N LYS A 25 -4.16 -7.07 0.98
CA LYS A 25 -3.69 -8.41 1.32
C LYS A 25 -2.31 -8.37 1.94
N ARG A 26 -2.11 -9.25 2.91
CA ARG A 26 -0.78 -9.56 3.43
C ARG A 26 -0.23 -10.77 2.71
N ILE A 27 0.97 -10.66 2.17
CA ILE A 27 1.64 -11.71 1.41
C ILE A 27 2.95 -12.01 2.11
N ARG A 28 3.27 -13.29 2.29
CA ARG A 28 4.62 -13.70 2.69
C ARG A 28 5.40 -14.09 1.46
N ASP A 29 6.52 -13.44 1.23
CA ASP A 29 7.47 -13.85 0.21
C ASP A 29 8.02 -15.23 0.57
N GLN A 30 7.79 -16.22 -0.29
CA GLN A 30 8.31 -17.57 -0.04
C GLN A 30 9.83 -17.64 -0.19
N ARG A 31 10.43 -16.76 -1.01
CA ARG A 31 11.86 -16.76 -1.29
C ARG A 31 12.67 -16.13 -0.15
N THR A 32 12.22 -14.99 0.36
CA THR A 32 12.93 -14.22 1.40
C THR A 32 12.33 -14.39 2.79
N GLY A 33 11.15 -15.01 2.91
CA GLY A 33 10.42 -15.17 4.15
C GLY A 33 9.74 -13.91 4.67
N LYS A 34 9.97 -12.76 4.01
CA LYS A 34 9.51 -11.43 4.42
C LYS A 34 8.02 -11.26 4.22
N MET A 35 7.38 -10.51 5.11
CA MET A 35 5.99 -10.11 4.93
C MET A 35 5.91 -8.81 4.13
N PHE A 36 4.93 -8.76 3.24
CA PHE A 36 4.53 -7.58 2.51
C PHE A 36 3.06 -7.31 2.77
N GLU A 37 2.71 -6.04 2.89
CA GLU A 37 1.33 -5.61 2.87
C GLU A 37 1.04 -4.90 1.56
N VAL A 38 0.14 -5.48 0.78
CA VAL A 38 -0.23 -4.97 -0.53
C VAL A 38 -1.60 -4.32 -0.44
N PHE A 39 -1.68 -3.09 -0.91
CA PHE A 39 -2.90 -2.32 -1.05
C PHE A 39 -3.13 -2.07 -2.53
N LYS A 40 -4.37 -2.23 -2.99
CA LYS A 40 -4.84 -1.68 -4.25
C LYS A 40 -5.77 -0.53 -3.89
N CYS A 41 -5.43 0.66 -4.32
CA CYS A 41 -6.18 1.86 -3.98
C CYS A 41 -6.33 2.76 -5.20
N LYS A 42 -7.35 3.60 -5.14
CA LYS A 42 -7.52 4.70 -6.07
C LYS A 42 -6.89 5.96 -5.48
N MET A 43 -6.03 6.61 -6.25
CA MET A 43 -5.34 7.85 -5.91
C MET A 43 -5.41 8.79 -7.11
N GLU A 44 -5.90 10.01 -6.91
CA GLU A 44 -6.01 11.04 -7.96
C GLU A 44 -6.70 10.58 -9.25
N GLY A 45 -7.71 9.71 -9.15
CA GLY A 45 -8.41 9.14 -10.29
C GLY A 45 -7.80 7.83 -10.82
N GLU A 46 -6.54 7.53 -10.47
CA GLU A 46 -5.80 6.38 -10.97
C GLU A 46 -5.81 5.20 -9.99
N ILE A 47 -5.74 3.98 -10.53
CA ILE A 47 -5.62 2.78 -9.69
C ILE A 47 -4.13 2.48 -9.51
N VAL A 48 -3.69 2.47 -8.27
CA VAL A 48 -2.32 2.13 -7.92
C VAL A 48 -2.26 0.95 -6.97
N LYS A 49 -1.14 0.24 -7.02
CA LYS A 49 -0.80 -0.84 -6.10
C LYS A 49 0.37 -0.40 -5.24
N ILE A 50 0.18 -0.42 -3.92
CA ILE A 50 1.20 -0.07 -2.93
C ILE A 50 1.62 -1.34 -2.22
N THR A 51 2.91 -1.64 -2.23
CA THR A 51 3.49 -2.78 -1.53
C THR A 51 4.39 -2.28 -0.42
N ILE A 52 4.00 -2.48 0.83
CA ILE A 52 4.75 -2.07 2.03
C ILE A 52 5.54 -3.28 2.54
N HIS A 53 6.85 -3.11 2.69
CA HIS A 53 7.78 -4.08 3.25
C HIS A 53 7.87 -3.91 4.76
N GLU A 54 8.18 -4.99 5.49
CA GLU A 54 8.42 -4.94 6.95
C GLU A 54 9.52 -3.96 7.37
N SER A 55 10.45 -3.63 6.47
CA SER A 55 11.49 -2.62 6.71
C SER A 55 10.98 -1.18 6.65
N GLY A 56 9.70 -0.95 6.37
CA GLY A 56 9.12 0.37 6.15
C GLY A 56 9.37 0.92 4.74
N LYS A 57 10.11 0.20 3.88
CA LYS A 57 10.17 0.51 2.45
C LYS A 57 8.83 0.21 1.80
N PHE A 58 8.46 0.97 0.78
CA PHE A 58 7.28 0.68 -0.01
C PHE A 58 7.59 0.86 -1.50
N GLU A 59 6.79 0.23 -2.33
CA GLU A 59 6.83 0.33 -3.79
C GLU A 59 5.43 0.65 -4.31
N ILE A 60 5.35 1.53 -5.30
CA ILE A 60 4.10 1.91 -5.95
C ILE A 60 4.16 1.44 -7.40
N THR A 61 3.07 0.87 -7.87
CA THR A 61 2.90 0.46 -9.26
C THR A 61 1.57 1.02 -9.76
N TYR A 62 1.64 1.87 -10.79
CA TYR A 62 0.47 2.34 -11.53
C TYR A 62 -0.04 1.19 -12.41
N LEU A 63 -1.37 0.96 -12.41
CA LEU A 63 -2.02 -0.15 -13.13
C LEU A 63 -2.69 0.29 -14.42
#